data_AF-A0A976SIB1-F1
#
_entry.id   AF-A0A976SIB1-F1
#
_cell.length_a   1.000
_cell.length_b   1.000
_cell.length_c   1.000
_cell.angle_alpha   90.00
_cell.angle_beta   90.00
_cell.angle_gamma   90.00
#
_symmetry.space_group_name_H-M   'P 1'
#
loop_
_entity.id
_entity.type
_entity.pdbx_description
1 polymer ?
#
loop_
_entity_poly.entity_id
_entity_poly.type
_entity_poly.pdbx_seq_one_letter_code
_entity_poly.pdbx_strand_id
1 'polypeptide(L)'
;MGREDADLTSRILKRITGKHEQKPLGKYPYPPEDEMFWKNRRTAHGGYFQHSISAHQLKFIYPVFHQAPARVWAKISQGFWWVMWPCFMTFVAVEGLYHVNRKYVKRHNYY
;
A
#
# COMPACT_ATOMS: atom_id res chain seq x y z
N MET A 1 35.29 47.86 -18.51
CA MET A 1 33.83 48.05 -18.72
C MET A 1 33.33 46.85 -19.51
N GLY A 2 32.38 46.03 -19.10
CA GLY A 2 31.53 45.96 -17.92
C GLY A 2 30.53 44.80 -18.13
N ARG A 3 30.08 44.21 -17.00
CA ARG A 3 28.82 43.46 -16.79
C ARG A 3 28.62 42.20 -17.64
N GLU A 4 28.82 41.02 -17.04
CA GLU A 4 27.73 40.30 -16.36
C GLU A 4 26.65 39.86 -17.33
N ASP A 5 26.94 38.80 -18.08
CA ASP A 5 25.91 37.88 -18.56
C ASP A 5 25.38 37.15 -17.32
N ALA A 6 24.55 37.87 -16.57
CA ALA A 6 23.87 37.35 -15.40
C ALA A 6 22.97 36.21 -15.86
N ASP A 7 23.41 34.99 -15.58
CA ASP A 7 22.57 33.81 -15.53
C ASP A 7 21.39 34.11 -14.58
N LEU A 8 20.30 34.63 -15.15
CA LEU A 8 19.07 35.03 -14.45
C LEU A 8 18.43 33.85 -13.71
N THR A 9 18.84 32.62 -14.05
CA THR A 9 18.42 31.38 -13.38
C THR A 9 19.00 31.22 -11.98
N SER A 10 20.10 31.92 -11.66
CA SER A 10 20.73 31.92 -10.32
C SER A 10 19.92 32.67 -9.26
N ARG A 11 19.02 33.58 -9.68
CA ARG A 11 18.15 34.38 -8.78
C ARG A 11 16.77 33.76 -8.54
N ILE A 12 16.46 32.65 -9.21
CA ILE A 12 15.23 31.93 -8.90
C ILE A 12 15.49 31.22 -7.57
N LEU A 13 14.87 31.73 -6.50
CA LEU A 13 14.74 31.05 -5.22
C LEU A 13 14.22 29.64 -5.49
N LYS A 14 15.12 28.66 -5.57
CA LYS A 14 14.76 27.24 -5.58
C LYS A 14 14.09 27.02 -4.24
N ARG A 15 12.78 26.82 -4.26
CA ARG A 15 11.95 26.61 -3.08
C ARG A 15 12.33 25.26 -2.48
N ILE A 16 13.38 25.26 -1.67
CA ILE A 16 13.91 24.13 -0.88
C ILE A 16 13.02 24.04 0.37
N THR A 17 11.86 23.42 0.25
CA THR A 17 11.03 23.21 1.45
C THR A 17 10.42 21.83 1.32
N GLY A 18 10.84 20.94 2.23
CA GLY A 18 10.48 19.52 2.19
C GLY A 18 9.00 19.30 2.48
N LYS A 19 8.47 18.14 2.11
CA LYS A 19 7.05 17.74 2.27
C LYS A 19 6.51 17.95 3.70
N HIS A 20 7.39 17.89 4.71
CA HIS A 20 7.03 18.01 6.13
C HIS A 20 6.82 19.46 6.62
N GLU A 21 7.26 20.45 5.85
CA GLU A 21 7.22 21.87 6.22
C GLU A 21 6.04 22.62 5.59
N GLN A 22 5.28 21.95 4.73
CA GLN A 22 4.08 22.52 4.10
C GLN A 22 2.88 22.36 5.02
N LYS A 23 2.64 23.35 5.90
CA LYS A 23 1.35 23.47 6.60
C LYS A 23 0.26 23.85 5.59
N PRO A 24 -0.90 23.15 5.54
CA PRO A 24 -2.01 23.56 4.69
C PRO A 24 -2.65 24.82 5.29
N LEU A 25 -2.35 25.98 4.71
CA LEU A 25 -3.05 27.22 5.01
C LEU A 25 -4.37 27.23 4.24
N GLY A 26 -5.44 26.78 4.90
CA GLY A 26 -6.82 27.06 4.51
C GLY A 26 -7.54 25.98 3.67
N LYS A 27 -8.86 25.92 3.86
CA LYS A 27 -9.81 25.17 3.02
C LYS A 27 -10.09 25.98 1.74
N TYR A 28 -9.56 25.55 0.61
CA TYR A 28 -10.00 25.94 -0.74
C TYR A 28 -9.87 24.71 -1.65
N PRO A 29 -10.66 24.57 -2.73
CA PRO A 29 -10.98 23.29 -3.35
C PRO A 29 -9.68 22.64 -3.82
N TYR A 30 -9.32 21.54 -3.18
CA TYR A 30 -8.11 20.81 -3.53
C TYR A 30 -8.37 20.18 -4.89
N PRO A 31 -7.61 20.52 -5.96
CA PRO A 31 -7.74 19.81 -7.22
C PRO A 31 -7.35 18.34 -7.00
N PRO A 32 -8.02 17.39 -7.68
CA PRO A 32 -7.76 15.97 -7.51
C PRO A 32 -6.27 15.66 -7.65
N GLU A 33 -5.76 14.71 -6.85
CA GLU A 33 -4.32 14.42 -6.76
C GLU A 33 -3.66 14.20 -8.13
N ASP A 34 -4.42 13.68 -9.10
CA ASP A 34 -4.01 13.48 -10.49
C ASP A 34 -3.69 14.78 -11.25
N GLU A 35 -4.44 15.86 -11.00
CA GLU A 35 -4.15 17.17 -11.58
C GLU A 35 -2.87 17.77 -11.01
N MET A 36 -2.63 17.58 -9.71
CA MET A 36 -1.40 18.05 -9.06
C MET A 36 -0.20 17.26 -9.55
N PHE A 37 -0.34 15.94 -9.74
CA PHE A 37 0.68 15.10 -10.38
C PHE A 37 0.99 15.57 -11.81
N TRP A 38 -0.04 15.93 -12.58
CA TRP A 38 0.16 16.42 -13.95
C TRP A 38 0.76 17.81 -14.07
N LYS A 39 0.38 18.72 -13.16
CA LYS A 39 0.97 20.06 -13.06
C LYS A 39 2.42 20.00 -12.54
N ASN A 40 2.72 19.07 -11.63
CA ASN A 40 4.06 18.88 -11.08
C ASN A 40 4.95 17.91 -11.89
N ARG A 41 4.48 17.40 -13.04
CA ARG A 41 5.25 16.44 -13.85
C ARG A 41 6.59 16.98 -14.37
N ARG A 42 6.70 18.31 -14.49
CA ARG A 42 7.91 19.00 -14.99
C ARG A 42 8.77 19.56 -13.86
N THR A 43 8.26 19.59 -12.64
CA THR A 43 9.06 19.85 -11.44
C THR A 43 9.70 18.53 -11.05
N ALA A 44 10.92 18.29 -11.54
CA ALA A 44 11.78 17.30 -10.94
C ALA A 44 12.08 17.79 -9.51
N HIS A 45 11.43 17.18 -8.51
CA HIS A 45 11.95 17.24 -7.15
C HIS A 45 13.37 16.70 -7.25
N GLY A 46 14.38 17.56 -7.05
CA GLY A 46 15.77 17.22 -7.30
C GLY A 46 16.12 15.87 -6.66
N GLY A 47 16.70 14.96 -7.45
CA GLY A 47 17.13 13.63 -6.99
C GLY A 47 16.22 12.45 -7.38
N TYR A 48 15.05 12.66 -7.99
CA TYR A 48 14.21 11.55 -8.49
C TYR A 48 14.57 11.18 -9.94
N PHE A 49 15.29 10.06 -10.10
CA PHE A 49 15.57 9.45 -11.41
C PHE A 49 14.67 8.22 -11.59
N GLN A 50 13.78 8.26 -12.60
CA GLN A 50 12.92 7.14 -12.96
C GLN A 50 13.41 6.51 -14.27
N HIS A 51 13.82 5.25 -14.22
CA HIS A 51 14.14 4.47 -15.41
C HIS A 51 12.94 3.58 -15.75
N SER A 52 12.54 3.59 -17.02
CA SER A 52 11.55 2.68 -17.56
C SER A 52 12.13 2.01 -18.80
N ILE A 53 11.78 0.74 -19.01
CA ILE A 53 12.21 -0.07 -20.15
C ILE A 53 10.97 -0.37 -20.98
N SER A 54 11.10 -0.37 -22.32
CA SER A 54 9.96 -0.64 -23.22
C SER A 54 9.37 -2.02 -22.95
N ALA A 55 8.04 -2.11 -22.88
CA ALA A 55 7.33 -3.37 -22.62
C ALA A 55 7.69 -4.49 -23.61
N HIS A 56 8.03 -4.14 -24.85
CA HIS A 56 8.45 -5.07 -25.90
C HIS A 56 9.83 -5.71 -25.63
N GLN A 57 10.63 -5.13 -24.73
CA GLN A 57 11.95 -5.63 -24.35
C GLN A 57 11.91 -6.48 -23.07
N LEU A 58 10.79 -6.47 -22.32
CA LEU A 58 10.67 -7.23 -21.07
C LEU A 58 10.21 -8.67 -21.33
N LYS A 59 10.79 -9.61 -20.57
CA LYS A 59 10.27 -10.97 -20.44
C LYS A 59 9.05 -10.96 -19.51
N PHE A 60 7.89 -10.52 -19.99
CA PHE A 60 6.69 -10.30 -19.17
C PHE A 60 6.22 -11.55 -18.39
N ILE A 61 6.41 -12.73 -18.97
CA ILE A 61 5.97 -14.02 -18.39
C ILE A 61 6.86 -14.48 -17.24
N TYR A 62 8.17 -14.25 -17.33
CA TYR A 62 9.15 -14.77 -16.40
C TYR A 62 8.94 -14.36 -14.93
N PRO A 63 8.72 -13.07 -14.59
CA PRO A 63 8.47 -12.67 -13.21
C PRO A 63 7.14 -13.18 -12.68
N VAL A 64 6.15 -13.47 -13.53
CA VAL A 64 4.89 -14.09 -13.11
C VAL A 64 5.18 -15.49 -12.58
N PHE A 65 5.82 -16.36 -13.35
CA PHE A 65 6.08 -17.72 -12.88
C PHE A 65 7.12 -17.81 -11.76
N HIS A 66 8.21 -17.03 -11.87
CA HIS A 66 9.31 -17.13 -10.91
C HIS A 66 9.01 -16.41 -9.58
N GLN A 67 8.27 -15.30 -9.60
CA GLN A 67 8.08 -14.46 -8.41
C GLN A 67 6.64 -14.48 -7.88
N ALA A 68 5.62 -14.83 -8.68
CA ALA A 68 4.25 -14.86 -8.19
C ALA A 68 4.04 -15.86 -7.04
N PRO A 69 4.57 -17.10 -7.05
CA PRO A 69 4.33 -18.03 -5.95
C PRO A 69 4.80 -17.48 -4.60
N ALA A 70 6.01 -16.91 -4.57
CA ALA A 70 6.58 -16.30 -3.37
C ALA A 70 5.78 -15.06 -2.92
N ARG A 71 5.36 -14.20 -3.85
CA ARG A 71 4.56 -13.00 -3.54
C ARG A 71 3.16 -13.36 -3.06
N VAL A 72 2.51 -14.33 -3.68
CA VAL A 72 1.19 -14.84 -3.28
C VAL A 72 1.27 -15.45 -1.89
N TRP A 73 2.28 -16.30 -1.62
CA TRP A 73 2.50 -16.85 -0.29
C TRP A 73 2.71 -15.77 0.77
N ALA A 74 3.57 -14.77 0.49
CA ALA A 74 3.82 -13.67 1.43
C ALA A 74 2.54 -12.89 1.77
N LYS A 75 1.66 -12.66 0.79
CA LYS A 75 0.39 -11.95 1.01
C LYS A 75 -0.64 -12.81 1.75
N ILE A 76 -0.77 -14.10 1.40
CA ILE A 76 -1.71 -15.00 2.04
C ILE A 76 -1.28 -15.29 3.48
N SER A 77 -0.01 -15.60 3.72
CA SER A 77 0.51 -15.92 5.05
C SER A 77 0.37 -14.77 6.04
N GLN A 78 0.47 -13.51 5.59
CA GLN A 78 0.28 -12.33 6.44
C GLN A 78 -1.15 -12.23 7.01
N GLY A 79 -2.17 -12.57 6.20
CA GLY A 79 -3.57 -12.53 6.62
C GLY A 79 -4.08 -13.85 7.22
N PHE A 80 -3.37 -14.95 6.98
CA PHE A 80 -3.79 -16.31 7.31
C PHE A 80 -4.19 -16.48 8.78
N TRP A 81 -3.35 -15.99 9.71
CA TRP A 81 -3.59 -16.18 11.14
C TRP A 81 -4.82 -15.46 11.67
N TRP A 82 -5.16 -14.31 11.09
CA TRP A 82 -6.34 -13.54 11.45
C TRP A 82 -7.65 -14.24 11.06
N VAL A 83 -7.61 -15.13 10.06
CA VAL A 83 -8.76 -15.91 9.62
C VAL A 83 -8.79 -17.27 10.33
N MET A 84 -7.66 -17.97 10.37
CA MET A 84 -7.60 -19.32 10.93
C MET A 84 -7.90 -19.36 12.41
N TRP A 85 -7.40 -18.40 13.19
CA TRP A 85 -7.59 -18.38 14.63
C TRP A 85 -9.06 -18.26 15.05
N PRO A 86 -9.85 -17.27 14.58
CA PRO A 86 -11.26 -17.19 14.93
C PRO A 86 -12.07 -18.35 14.38
N CYS A 87 -11.77 -18.85 13.16
CA CYS A 87 -12.43 -20.04 12.62
C CYS A 87 -12.18 -21.28 13.49
N PHE A 88 -10.95 -21.49 13.95
CA PHE A 88 -10.62 -22.61 14.83
C PHE A 88 -11.30 -22.48 16.20
N MET A 89 -11.27 -21.29 16.80
CA MET A 89 -11.91 -21.05 18.10
C MET A 89 -13.43 -21.23 18.05
N THR A 90 -14.08 -20.74 17.00
CA THR A 90 -15.52 -20.93 16.81
C THR A 90 -15.86 -22.41 16.59
N PHE A 91 -15.07 -23.14 15.80
CA PHE A 91 -15.25 -24.58 15.63
C PHE A 91 -15.17 -25.35 16.95
N VAL A 92 -14.13 -25.09 17.76
CA VAL A 92 -13.96 -25.74 19.08
C VAL A 92 -15.12 -25.41 20.03
N ALA A 93 -15.57 -24.15 20.05
CA ALA A 93 -16.68 -23.73 20.89
C ALA A 93 -18.00 -24.45 20.52
N VAL A 94 -18.28 -24.54 19.22
CA VAL A 94 -19.49 -25.21 18.70
C VAL A 94 -19.45 -26.71 18.99
N GLU A 95 -18.34 -27.39 18.73
CA GLU A 95 -18.18 -28.81 19.07
C GLU A 95 -18.30 -29.08 20.58
N GLY A 96 -17.73 -28.19 21.40
CA GLY A 96 -17.87 -28.22 22.85
C GLY A 96 -19.33 -28.13 23.29
N LEU A 97 -20.10 -27.21 22.69
CA LEU A 97 -21.53 -27.05 22.96
C LEU A 97 -22.32 -28.32 22.59
N TYR A 98 -22.07 -28.89 21.41
CA TYR A 98 -22.70 -30.14 20.99
C TYR A 98 -22.36 -31.31 21.89
N HIS A 99 -21.12 -31.39 22.40
CA HIS A 99 -20.72 -32.43 23.36
C HIS A 99 -21.46 -32.31 24.69
N VAL A 100 -21.56 -31.09 25.23
CA VAL A 100 -22.30 -30.82 26.47
C VAL A 100 -23.78 -31.09 26.28
N ASN A 101 -24.37 -30.65 25.17
CA ASN A 101 -25.77 -30.88 24.84
C ASN A 101 -26.08 -32.39 24.75
N ARG A 102 -25.24 -33.17 24.04
CA ARG A 102 -25.38 -34.63 23.98
C ARG A 102 -25.34 -35.27 25.38
N LYS A 103 -24.44 -34.84 26.26
CA LYS A 103 -24.38 -35.30 27.67
C LYS A 103 -25.59 -34.88 28.49
N TYR A 104 -26.15 -33.70 28.23
CA TYR A 104 -27.34 -33.19 28.91
C TYR A 104 -28.59 -33.98 28.49
N VAL A 105 -28.84 -34.10 27.18
CA VAL A 105 -29.93 -34.89 26.60
C VAL A 105 -29.86 -36.33 27.07
N LYS A 106 -28.68 -36.95 27.04
CA LYS A 106 -28.51 -38.32 27.54
C LYS A 106 -28.90 -38.45 29.01
N ARG A 107 -28.60 -37.45 29.85
CA ARG A 107 -28.96 -37.44 31.28
C ARG A 107 -30.44 -37.18 31.56
N HIS A 108 -31.10 -36.34 30.76
CA HIS A 108 -32.48 -35.93 31.00
C HIS A 108 -33.53 -36.78 30.26
N ASN A 109 -33.16 -37.42 29.15
CA ASN A 109 -34.04 -38.33 28.40
C ASN A 109 -33.81 -39.80 28.78
N TYR A 110 -33.36 -40.09 30.01
CA TYR A 110 -33.44 -41.44 30.56
C TYR A 110 -34.90 -41.75 30.92
N TYR A 111 -35.66 -42.15 29.90
CA TYR A 111 -36.70 -43.18 30.02
C TYR A 111 -36.13 -44.49 29.48
#